data_AF-A0A9W7UHV1-F1
#
_entry.id   AF-A0A9W7UHV1-F1
#
_cell.length_a   1.000
_cell.length_b   1.000
_cell.length_c   1.000
_cell.angle_alpha   90.00
_cell.angle_beta   90.00
_cell.angle_gamma   90.00
#
_symmetry.space_group_name_H-M   'P 1'
#
loop_
_entity.id
_entity.type
_entity.pdbx_description
1 polymer ?
#
loop_
_entity_poly.entity_id
_entity_poly.type
_entity_poly.pdbx_seq_one_letter_code
_entity_poly.pdbx_strand_id
1 'polypeptide(L)'
;MSLASYIGCNVEIPLTVPDSNDVIVFGPCFSDESMLEIVQEYQFQTNFTYEVSTSWGIELVEWQNVKEKKEAKEKLLTLCKIMEGYLEDGDYFELFSCWVGDEGKERVGELKLKINHFNIDELCIPERTLVRIEK
;
A
#
# COMPACT_ATOMS: atom_id res chain seq x y z
N MET A 1 -7.74 13.65 -10.22
CA MET A 1 -7.85 13.06 -8.88
C MET A 1 -6.56 12.29 -8.64
N SER A 2 -6.07 12.26 -7.41
CA SER A 2 -4.83 11.55 -7.05
C SER A 2 -5.17 10.14 -6.57
N LEU A 3 -4.32 9.16 -6.89
CA LEU A 3 -4.41 7.82 -6.34
C LEU A 3 -3.55 7.74 -5.07
N ALA A 4 -4.20 7.54 -3.92
CA ALA A 4 -3.54 7.36 -2.63
C ALA A 4 -3.26 5.87 -2.38
N SER A 5 -2.31 5.57 -1.50
CA SER A 5 -2.01 4.21 -1.07
C SER A 5 -1.80 4.19 0.42
N TYR A 6 -2.39 3.20 1.05
CA TYR A 6 -2.43 3.04 2.49
C TYR A 6 -1.90 1.66 2.83
N ILE A 7 -1.26 1.56 3.99
CA ILE A 7 -0.99 0.26 4.59
C ILE A 7 -1.62 0.16 5.96
N GLY A 8 -2.15 -1.04 6.23
CA GLY A 8 -2.51 -1.51 7.55
C GLY A 8 -1.45 -2.49 8.04
N CYS A 9 -0.95 -2.36 9.27
CA CYS A 9 0.05 -3.27 9.82
C CYS A 9 -0.29 -3.70 11.25
N ASN A 10 0.05 -4.92 11.61
CA ASN A 10 -0.10 -5.42 12.98
C ASN A 10 1.06 -4.99 13.91
N VAL A 11 2.15 -4.48 13.34
CA VAL A 11 3.27 -3.84 14.05
C VAL A 11 3.33 -2.35 13.76
N GLU A 12 3.81 -1.57 14.74
CA GLU A 12 3.99 -0.12 14.60
C GLU A 12 5.24 0.19 13.76
N ILE A 13 5.11 1.10 12.80
CA ILE A 13 6.19 1.51 11.89
C ILE A 13 6.53 2.98 12.18
N PRO A 14 7.83 3.34 12.27
CA PRO A 14 8.24 4.73 12.43
C PRO A 14 7.93 5.55 11.18
N LEU A 15 7.38 6.75 11.37
CA LEU A 15 7.12 7.68 10.27
C LEU A 15 8.43 8.13 9.60
N THR A 16 8.37 8.32 8.29
CA THR A 16 9.51 8.80 7.51
C THR A 16 9.78 10.27 7.81
N VAL A 17 11.05 10.65 7.85
CA VAL A 17 11.47 12.02 8.15
C VAL A 17 11.11 12.94 6.97
N PRO A 18 10.56 14.16 7.19
CA PRO A 18 10.01 15.01 6.12
C PRO A 18 10.96 15.41 4.97
N ASP A 19 12.28 15.36 5.19
CA ASP A 19 13.32 15.70 4.19
C ASP A 19 14.03 14.46 3.61
N SER A 20 13.43 13.28 3.76
CA SER A 20 13.99 12.05 3.22
C SER A 20 13.87 11.98 1.70
N ASN A 21 14.90 11.44 1.03
CA ASN A 21 14.85 11.09 -0.39
C ASN A 21 14.37 9.64 -0.61
N ASP A 22 13.68 9.06 0.37
CA ASP A 22 13.19 7.69 0.30
C ASP A 22 12.13 7.53 -0.79
N VAL A 23 12.18 6.38 -1.47
CA VAL A 23 11.21 6.01 -2.50
C VAL A 23 9.81 5.80 -1.90
N ILE A 24 9.77 5.40 -0.63
CA ILE A 24 8.56 5.11 0.15
C ILE A 24 8.60 6.00 1.40
N VAL A 25 7.56 6.80 1.60
CA VAL A 25 7.40 7.67 2.77
C VAL A 25 6.17 7.21 3.55
N PHE A 26 6.36 6.82 4.82
CA PHE A 26 5.26 6.53 5.74
C PHE A 26 4.84 7.82 6.44
N GLY A 27 3.66 8.32 6.10
CA GLY A 27 3.14 9.56 6.64
C GLY A 27 2.20 10.28 5.68
N PRO A 28 1.54 11.34 6.18
CA PRO A 28 0.51 12.05 5.42
C PRO A 28 1.09 12.72 4.17
N CYS A 29 0.38 12.59 3.05
CA CYS A 29 0.70 13.25 1.79
C CYS A 29 -0.55 13.80 1.11
N PHE A 30 -1.51 12.94 0.77
CA PHE A 30 -2.79 13.33 0.21
C PHE A 30 -3.91 13.26 1.25
N SER A 31 -3.78 12.37 2.23
CA SER A 31 -4.81 12.07 3.20
C SER A 31 -4.65 12.88 4.49
N ASP A 32 -5.80 13.23 5.08
CA ASP A 32 -5.87 13.72 6.45
C ASP A 32 -6.22 12.57 7.42
N GLU A 33 -6.24 12.88 8.71
CA GLU A 33 -6.56 11.90 9.76
C GLU A 33 -7.92 11.21 9.54
N SER A 34 -8.92 11.93 9.03
CA SER A 34 -10.26 11.36 8.80
C SER A 34 -10.25 10.31 7.71
N MET A 35 -9.45 10.50 6.66
CA MET A 35 -9.29 9.50 5.60
C MET A 35 -8.58 8.25 6.13
N LEU A 36 -7.57 8.41 7.00
CA LEU A 36 -6.90 7.27 7.63
C LEU A 36 -7.86 6.48 8.54
N GLU A 37 -8.71 7.17 9.30
CA GLU A 37 -9.76 6.54 10.11
C GLU A 37 -10.75 5.74 9.25
N ILE A 38 -11.18 6.30 8.12
CA ILE A 38 -12.07 5.61 7.18
C ILE A 38 -11.38 4.36 6.61
N VAL A 39 -10.15 4.46 6.11
CA VAL A 39 -9.46 3.27 5.58
C VAL A 39 -9.27 2.21 6.66
N GLN A 40 -8.91 2.62 7.89
CA GLN A 40 -8.78 1.72 9.03
C GLN A 40 -10.11 1.03 9.39
N GLU A 41 -11.23 1.75 9.39
CA GLU A 41 -12.55 1.21 9.75
C GLU A 41 -13.12 0.26 8.68
N TYR A 42 -12.98 0.62 7.40
CA TYR A 42 -13.66 -0.08 6.30
C TYR A 42 -12.76 -1.08 5.56
N GLN A 43 -11.45 -0.86 5.51
CA GLN A 43 -10.54 -1.61 4.64
C GLN A 43 -9.60 -2.55 5.39
N PHE A 44 -9.08 -2.14 6.53
CA PHE A 44 -8.05 -2.92 7.22
C PHE A 44 -8.56 -3.74 8.41
N GLN A 45 -7.87 -4.85 8.66
CA GLN A 45 -8.07 -5.75 9.80
C GLN A 45 -6.97 -5.59 10.87
N THR A 46 -5.96 -4.78 10.57
CA THR A 46 -4.79 -4.52 11.40
C THR A 46 -5.00 -3.34 12.36
N ASN A 47 -4.02 -3.05 13.22
CA ASN A 47 -4.16 -2.03 14.27
C ASN A 47 -3.55 -0.67 13.93
N PHE A 48 -2.57 -0.62 13.03
CA PHE A 48 -1.86 0.60 12.66
C PHE A 48 -2.09 0.91 11.19
N THR A 49 -2.49 2.15 10.88
CA THR A 49 -2.75 2.59 9.50
C THR A 49 -1.88 3.77 9.14
N TYR A 50 -1.28 3.72 7.95
CA TYR A 50 -0.41 4.75 7.41
C TYR A 50 -0.76 5.04 5.97
N GLU A 51 -0.70 6.31 5.56
CA GLU A 51 -0.52 6.62 4.15
C GLU A 51 0.93 6.33 3.74
N VAL A 52 1.08 5.74 2.56
CA VAL A 52 2.36 5.48 1.93
C VAL A 52 2.48 6.39 0.73
N SER A 53 3.19 7.50 0.92
CA SER A 53 3.35 8.51 -0.12
C SER A 53 4.37 8.07 -1.15
N THR A 54 3.91 8.11 -2.40
CA THR A 54 4.74 8.15 -3.57
C THR A 54 4.08 9.09 -4.59
N SER A 55 4.82 9.59 -5.57
CA SER A 55 4.32 10.46 -6.66
C SER A 55 3.02 10.00 -7.36
N TRP A 56 2.64 8.73 -7.23
CA TRP A 56 1.40 8.10 -7.69
C TRP A 56 1.20 6.79 -6.93
N GLY A 57 0.00 6.48 -6.42
CA GLY A 57 -0.27 5.25 -5.67
C GLY A 57 0.13 3.93 -6.35
N ILE A 58 0.10 2.83 -5.59
CA ILE A 58 0.47 1.50 -6.05
C ILE A 58 -0.75 0.84 -6.72
N GLU A 59 -0.79 0.88 -8.04
CA GLU A 59 -1.76 0.16 -8.87
C GLU A 59 -0.98 -0.64 -9.93
N LEU A 60 -1.44 -1.87 -10.22
CA LEU A 60 -0.87 -2.73 -11.24
C LEU A 60 -1.98 -3.22 -12.17
N VAL A 61 -2.11 -2.61 -13.34
CA VAL A 61 -3.19 -2.92 -14.30
C VAL A 61 -2.65 -2.98 -15.72
N GLU A 62 -3.40 -3.62 -16.63
CA GLU A 62 -2.91 -3.87 -17.99
C GLU A 62 -2.81 -2.61 -18.86
N TRP A 63 -3.66 -1.61 -18.59
CA TRP A 63 -3.73 -0.37 -19.38
C TRP A 63 -2.71 0.70 -18.97
N GLN A 64 -1.91 0.47 -17.92
CA GLN A 64 -0.81 1.36 -17.56
C GLN A 64 0.24 1.40 -18.67
N ASN A 65 0.87 2.57 -18.87
CA ASN A 65 2.02 2.62 -19.76
C ASN A 65 3.23 1.90 -19.14
N VAL A 66 4.22 1.57 -19.97
CA VAL A 66 5.39 0.78 -19.56
C VAL A 66 6.16 1.43 -18.41
N LYS A 67 6.22 2.77 -18.37
CA LYS A 67 6.92 3.52 -17.33
C LYS A 67 6.17 3.46 -16.00
N GLU A 68 4.87 3.76 -16.00
CA GLU A 68 4.00 3.69 -14.81
C GLU A 68 3.99 2.29 -14.22
N LYS A 69 3.81 1.26 -15.07
CA LYS A 69 3.80 -0.12 -14.63
C LYS A 69 5.14 -0.50 -13.99
N LYS A 70 6.27 -0.05 -14.56
CA LYS A 70 7.60 -0.29 -13.98
C LYS A 70 7.75 0.41 -12.62
N GLU A 71 7.36 1.67 -12.52
CA GLU A 71 7.44 2.43 -11.26
C GLU A 71 6.56 1.81 -10.17
N ALA A 72 5.33 1.39 -10.48
CA ALA A 72 4.44 0.74 -9.53
C ALA A 72 4.99 -0.61 -9.03
N LYS A 73 5.60 -1.41 -9.92
CA LYS A 73 6.28 -2.66 -9.54
C LYS A 73 7.47 -2.40 -8.61
N GLU A 74 8.31 -1.43 -8.95
CA GLU A 74 9.45 -1.05 -8.12
C GLU A 74 9.00 -0.56 -6.74
N LYS A 75 7.92 0.20 -6.66
CA LYS A 75 7.33 0.66 -5.39
C LYS A 75 6.82 -0.50 -4.55
N LEU A 76 6.03 -1.42 -5.12
CA LEU A 76 5.53 -2.59 -4.39
C LEU A 76 6.68 -3.46 -3.86
N LEU A 77 7.68 -3.73 -4.69
CA LEU A 77 8.86 -4.50 -4.28
C LEU A 77 9.67 -3.77 -3.19
N THR A 78 9.80 -2.44 -3.29
CA THR A 78 10.51 -1.63 -2.29
C THR A 78 9.75 -1.62 -0.96
N LEU A 79 8.43 -1.45 -1.00
CA LEU A 79 7.57 -1.55 0.17
C LEU A 79 7.71 -2.92 0.84
N CYS A 80 7.60 -4.02 0.09
CA CYS A 80 7.81 -5.36 0.63
C CYS A 80 9.19 -5.52 1.30
N LYS A 81 10.27 -5.03 0.68
CA LYS A 81 11.61 -5.09 1.29
C LYS A 81 11.72 -4.32 2.60
N ILE A 82 11.09 -3.14 2.68
CA ILE A 82 11.07 -2.33 3.91
C ILE A 82 10.27 -3.06 4.98
N MET A 83 9.07 -3.53 4.64
CA MET A 83 8.18 -4.25 5.55
C MET A 83 8.79 -5.56 6.05
N GLU A 84 9.55 -6.26 5.21
CA GLU A 84 10.30 -7.45 5.63
C GLU A 84 11.25 -7.17 6.80
N GLY A 85 11.81 -5.95 6.89
CA GLY A 85 12.65 -5.55 8.01
C GLY A 85 11.89 -5.31 9.32
N TYR A 86 10.59 -5.05 9.25
CA TYR A 86 9.74 -4.75 10.42
C TYR A 86 8.93 -5.95 10.92
N LEU A 87 8.53 -6.85 10.03
CA LEU A 87 7.64 -7.98 10.33
C LEU A 87 8.43 -9.16 10.92
N GLU A 88 7.83 -9.89 11.85
CA GLU A 88 8.28 -11.23 12.28
C GLU A 88 7.52 -12.34 11.52
N ASP A 89 7.94 -13.60 11.68
CA ASP A 89 7.25 -14.73 11.04
C ASP A 89 5.81 -14.85 11.56
N GLY A 90 4.84 -14.84 10.65
CA GLY A 90 3.40 -14.82 10.99
C GLY A 90 2.79 -13.42 11.10
N ASP A 91 3.59 -12.36 11.05
CA ASP A 91 3.09 -11.00 10.87
C ASP A 91 2.68 -10.75 9.41
N TYR A 92 1.88 -9.71 9.20
CA TYR A 92 1.43 -9.31 7.89
C TYR A 92 1.11 -7.83 7.84
N PHE A 93 1.11 -7.30 6.63
CA PHE A 93 0.54 -5.99 6.36
C PHE A 93 -0.47 -6.10 5.23
N GLU A 94 -1.36 -5.14 5.19
CA GLU A 94 -2.38 -4.96 4.19
C GLU A 94 -2.06 -3.70 3.39
N LEU A 95 -2.20 -3.76 2.07
CA LEU A 95 -2.06 -2.64 1.16
C LEU A 95 -3.41 -2.39 0.50
N PHE A 96 -3.81 -1.12 0.46
CA PHE A 96 -5.02 -0.68 -0.22
C PHE A 96 -4.76 0.65 -0.90
N SER A 97 -5.17 0.76 -2.16
CA SER A 97 -4.97 1.98 -2.95
C SER A 97 -6.28 2.40 -3.57
N CYS A 98 -6.67 3.67 -3.42
CA CYS A 98 -7.92 4.19 -3.96
C CYS A 98 -7.76 5.64 -4.40
N TRP A 99 -8.72 6.13 -5.18
CA TRP A 99 -8.81 7.55 -5.46
C TRP A 99 -9.13 8.31 -4.18
N VAL A 100 -8.52 9.48 -4.00
CA VAL A 100 -8.84 10.34 -2.84
C VAL A 100 -10.33 10.68 -2.84
N GLY A 101 -11.01 10.40 -1.72
CA GLY A 101 -12.47 10.49 -1.55
C GLY A 101 -13.21 9.15 -1.70
N ASP A 102 -12.53 8.08 -2.10
CA ASP A 102 -13.08 6.74 -2.27
C ASP A 102 -12.68 5.76 -1.15
N GLU A 103 -12.10 6.25 -0.06
CA GLU A 103 -11.52 5.46 1.04
C GLU A 103 -12.52 4.47 1.65
N GLY A 104 -13.79 4.90 1.76
CA GLY A 104 -14.89 4.08 2.30
C GLY A 104 -15.66 3.28 1.27
N LYS A 105 -15.28 3.30 -0.01
CA LYS A 105 -15.99 2.55 -1.05
C LYS A 105 -15.72 1.05 -0.95
N GLU A 106 -16.66 0.27 -1.47
CA GLU A 106 -16.52 -1.18 -1.54
C GLU A 106 -15.29 -1.61 -2.34
N ARG A 107 -14.62 -2.65 -1.83
CA ARG A 107 -13.50 -3.31 -2.47
C ARG A 107 -13.94 -3.93 -3.78
N VAL A 108 -13.06 -3.89 -4.77
CA VAL A 108 -13.28 -4.58 -6.05
C VAL A 108 -12.64 -5.97 -6.08
N GLY A 109 -11.80 -6.28 -5.10
CA GLY A 109 -11.15 -7.57 -4.98
C GLY A 109 -10.28 -7.69 -3.73
N GLU A 110 -9.82 -8.92 -3.49
CA GLU A 110 -8.88 -9.24 -2.43
C GLU A 110 -7.79 -10.15 -2.98
N LEU A 111 -6.56 -9.95 -2.52
CA LEU A 111 -5.40 -10.74 -2.92
C LEU A 111 -4.57 -11.08 -1.68
N LYS A 112 -4.09 -12.32 -1.60
CA LYS A 112 -3.17 -12.78 -0.55
C LYS A 112 -1.84 -13.17 -1.17
N LEU A 113 -0.77 -12.57 -0.67
CA LEU A 113 0.60 -12.80 -1.12
C LEU A 113 1.47 -13.20 0.07
N LYS A 114 2.56 -13.89 -0.23
CA LYS A 114 3.64 -14.14 0.73
C LYS A 114 4.84 -13.29 0.36
N ILE A 115 5.41 -12.59 1.34
CA ILE A 115 6.59 -11.76 1.14
C ILE A 115 7.68 -12.60 0.47
N ASN A 116 8.33 -12.05 -0.55
CA ASN A 116 9.35 -12.71 -1.37
C ASN A 116 8.93 -13.98 -2.15
N HIS A 117 7.64 -14.36 -2.14
CA HIS A 117 7.13 -15.56 -2.80
C HIS A 117 5.96 -15.26 -3.74
N PHE A 118 6.07 -14.17 -4.51
CA PHE A 118 5.13 -13.84 -5.59
C PHE A 118 5.89 -13.41 -6.85
N ASN A 119 5.29 -13.67 -8.01
CA ASN A 119 5.78 -13.14 -9.28
C ASN A 119 5.12 -11.79 -9.56
N ILE A 120 5.89 -10.70 -9.42
CA ILE A 120 5.41 -9.33 -9.68
C ILE A 120 4.87 -9.12 -11.10
N ASP A 121 5.35 -9.89 -12.09
CA ASP A 121 4.93 -9.76 -13.48
C ASP A 121 3.53 -10.34 -13.75
N GLU A 122 3.07 -11.24 -12.88
CA GLU A 122 1.75 -11.90 -12.97
C GLU A 122 0.68 -11.18 -12.15
N LEU A 123 1.05 -10.18 -11.34
CA LEU A 123 0.10 -9.46 -10.50
C LEU A 123 -0.75 -8.47 -11.29
N CYS A 124 -2.04 -8.47 -10.97
CA CYS A 124 -3.00 -7.43 -11.31
C CYS A 124 -3.63 -6.94 -10.00
N ILE A 125 -3.37 -5.68 -9.65
CA ILE A 125 -3.86 -5.00 -8.46
C ILE A 125 -4.52 -3.70 -8.92
N PRO A 126 -5.79 -3.75 -9.33
CA PRO A 126 -6.58 -2.54 -9.52
C PRO A 126 -6.70 -1.73 -8.23
N GLU A 127 -7.02 -0.44 -8.36
CA GLU A 127 -7.55 0.35 -7.25
C GLU A 127 -8.67 -0.40 -6.48
N ARG A 128 -8.82 -0.09 -5.19
CA ARG A 128 -9.75 -0.73 -4.24
C ARG A 128 -9.60 -2.24 -4.11
N THR A 129 -8.44 -2.80 -4.47
CA THR A 129 -8.09 -4.18 -4.13
C THR A 129 -7.39 -4.20 -2.78
N LEU A 130 -7.89 -4.99 -1.83
CA LEU A 130 -7.18 -5.24 -0.58
C LEU A 130 -6.12 -6.32 -0.80
N VAL A 131 -4.85 -5.99 -0.57
CA VAL A 131 -3.74 -6.92 -0.76
C VAL A 131 -3.11 -7.22 0.59
N ARG A 132 -3.29 -8.44 1.09
CA ARG A 132 -2.67 -8.91 2.33
C ARG A 132 -1.36 -9.63 2.01
N ILE A 133 -0.26 -9.17 2.61
CA ILE A 133 1.10 -9.68 2.36
C ILE A 133 1.65 -10.21 3.69
N GLU A 134 1.81 -11.52 3.77
CA GLU A 134 2.25 -12.23 4.99
C GLU A 134 3.75 -12.54 4.93
N LYS A 135 4.44 -12.44 6.07
CA LYS A 135 5.83 -12.89 6.21
C LYS A 135 5.92 -14.38 6.51
#